data_AF-A0A7U9XBA7-F1
#
_entry.id   AF-A0A7U9XBA7-F1
#
_cell.length_a   1.000
_cell.length_b   1.000
_cell.length_c   1.000
_cell.angle_alpha   90.00
_cell.angle_beta   90.00
_cell.angle_gamma   90.00
#
_symmetry.space_group_name_H-M   'P 1'
#
loop_
_entity.id
_entity.type
_entity.pdbx_description
1 polymer ?
#
loop_
_entity_poly.entity_id
_entity_poly.type
_entity_poly.pdbx_seq_one_letter_code
_entity_poly.pdbx_strand_id
1 'polypeptide(L)'
;MFVIRANYYQGKRQEGRLVHMIVFKASFFYIKFSIAWRGRVIPVGQRNYIVITNNPLVSDKLHEIREVIYKEASYEGLLAEVRDRIHEGHVLLTHPLSGSVKPNETPYKSVLISSGKGEIDERSLSIIESAIQACRKFEDKTGRYSAGVLEDFQLIDWTLLESGLASADAW
;
A
#
# COMPACT_ATOMS: atom_id res chain seq x y z
N MET A 1 17.58 38.47 5.42
CA MET A 1 18.31 38.02 6.63
C MET A 1 17.33 38.06 7.79
N PHE A 2 16.65 36.93 8.07
CA PHE A 2 15.72 36.81 9.19
C PHE A 2 16.25 35.74 10.14
N VAL A 3 16.55 36.15 11.36
CA VAL A 3 17.03 35.32 12.47
C VAL A 3 15.80 34.85 13.24
N ILE A 4 15.54 33.54 13.29
CA ILE A 4 14.54 32.97 14.20
C ILE A 4 15.28 32.34 15.39
N ARG A 5 15.00 32.90 16.56
CA ARG A 5 15.49 32.49 17.88
C ARG A 5 14.83 31.17 18.27
N ALA A 6 15.61 30.14 18.58
CA ALA A 6 15.11 28.92 19.23
C ALA A 6 15.30 29.06 20.76
N ASN A 7 14.21 28.95 21.53
CA ASN A 7 14.26 28.87 22.99
C ASN A 7 14.53 27.42 23.41
N TYR A 8 15.61 27.21 24.17
CA TYR A 8 15.95 25.95 24.83
C TYR A 8 15.33 25.92 26.24
N TYR A 9 14.59 24.84 26.56
CA TYR A 9 14.23 24.51 27.95
C TYR A 9 15.03 23.28 28.42
N GLN A 10 15.83 23.44 29.47
CA GLN A 10 16.58 22.36 30.12
C GLN A 10 15.73 21.68 31.20
N GLY A 11 15.51 20.37 31.08
CA GLY A 11 15.00 19.50 32.14
C GLY A 11 16.14 18.65 32.72
N LYS A 12 16.24 18.61 34.06
CA LYS A 12 17.30 17.94 34.84
C LYS A 12 17.19 16.41 34.77
N ARG A 13 18.35 15.73 34.71
CA ARG A 13 18.53 14.27 34.79
C ARG A 13 18.34 13.75 36.22
N GLN A 14 17.57 12.67 36.36
CA GLN A 14 17.79 11.58 37.31
C GLN A 14 17.50 10.26 36.57
N GLU A 15 18.46 9.35 36.70
CA GLU A 15 18.63 7.94 36.29
C GLU A 15 17.45 7.15 35.63
N GLY A 16 17.74 6.48 34.50
CA GLY A 16 16.95 5.37 33.95
C GLY A 16 16.33 5.60 32.56
N ARG A 17 17.05 5.19 31.50
CA ARG A 17 16.65 5.06 30.07
C ARG A 17 15.34 5.74 29.62
N LEU A 18 15.48 6.85 28.90
CA LEU A 18 14.48 7.37 27.96
C LEU A 18 15.15 7.63 26.62
N VAL A 19 14.47 7.26 25.53
CA VAL A 19 14.53 8.09 24.32
C VAL A 19 13.08 8.38 23.94
N HIS A 20 12.64 9.58 24.29
CA HIS A 20 11.46 10.23 23.74
C HIS A 20 11.58 10.30 22.21
N MET A 21 10.57 9.83 21.49
CA MET A 21 10.45 10.05 20.05
C MET A 21 9.96 11.48 19.81
N ILE A 22 10.87 12.36 19.45
CA ILE A 22 10.58 13.70 18.94
C ILE A 22 10.12 13.52 17.49
N VAL A 23 8.86 13.79 17.19
CA VAL A 23 8.36 13.84 15.81
C VAL A 23 8.80 15.16 15.20
N PHE A 24 9.90 15.14 14.45
CA PHE A 24 10.30 16.24 13.57
C PHE A 24 9.74 15.94 12.17
N LYS A 25 8.71 16.68 11.73
CA LYS A 25 8.32 16.71 10.32
C LYS A 25 9.38 17.51 9.55
N ALA A 26 10.23 16.82 8.80
CA ALA A 26 11.00 17.41 7.71
C ALA A 26 11.23 16.35 6.63
N SER A 27 11.03 16.78 5.39
CA SER A 27 11.06 16.00 4.15
C SER A 27 12.34 15.20 3.91
N PHE A 28 12.17 14.03 3.28
CA PHE A 28 13.17 13.24 2.56
C PHE A 28 14.30 12.55 3.37
N PHE A 29 14.45 11.25 3.11
CA PHE A 29 15.60 10.37 3.42
C PHE A 29 15.66 9.77 4.84
N TYR A 30 15.02 8.62 5.04
CA TYR A 30 15.35 7.70 6.14
C TYR A 30 16.14 6.50 5.59
N ILE A 31 17.46 6.54 5.81
CA ILE A 31 18.38 5.43 5.55
C ILE A 31 18.20 4.38 6.65
N LYS A 32 18.19 3.12 6.22
CA LYS A 32 18.16 1.86 6.99
C LYS A 32 18.94 1.88 8.30
N PHE A 33 18.29 1.46 9.39
CA PHE A 33 18.99 0.78 10.50
C PHE A 33 18.13 -0.36 11.07
N SER A 34 18.73 -1.54 11.06
CA SER A 34 18.18 -2.86 11.37
C SER A 34 17.49 -2.99 12.73
N ILE A 35 16.35 -3.70 12.75
CA ILE A 35 16.05 -4.66 13.83
C ILE A 35 15.60 -5.97 13.19
N ALA A 36 16.53 -6.91 13.13
CA ALA A 36 16.28 -8.30 12.78
C ALA A 36 15.61 -9.03 13.97
N TRP A 37 14.39 -9.55 13.77
CA TRP A 37 13.85 -10.64 14.58
C TRP A 37 13.36 -11.76 13.65
N ARG A 38 14.06 -12.90 13.71
CA ARG A 38 13.74 -14.23 13.16
C ARG A 38 13.23 -14.30 11.71
N GLY A 39 14.15 -14.68 10.83
CA GLY A 39 13.83 -15.39 9.59
C GLY A 39 13.97 -14.55 8.33
N ARG A 40 15.16 -14.65 7.72
CA ARG A 40 15.46 -14.25 6.34
C ARG A 40 15.28 -12.74 6.06
N VAL A 41 16.35 -11.98 6.29
CA VAL A 41 16.50 -10.65 5.68
C VAL A 41 16.67 -10.87 4.18
N ILE A 42 15.59 -10.74 3.41
CA ILE A 42 15.67 -10.74 1.94
C ILE A 42 16.26 -9.38 1.56
N PRO A 43 17.42 -9.34 0.87
CA PRO A 43 17.93 -8.08 0.35
C PRO A 43 16.84 -7.42 -0.50
N VAL A 44 16.63 -6.12 -0.33
CA VAL A 44 15.80 -5.30 -1.23
C VAL A 44 16.54 -5.22 -2.56
N GLY A 45 16.55 -6.32 -3.32
CA GLY A 45 16.78 -6.29 -4.75
C GLY A 45 15.59 -5.59 -5.39
N GLN A 46 15.81 -4.82 -6.46
CA GLN A 46 14.73 -4.23 -7.23
C GLN A 46 13.75 -5.33 -7.61
N ARG A 47 12.60 -5.35 -6.93
CA ARG A 47 11.50 -6.23 -7.32
C ARG A 47 10.80 -5.55 -8.50
N ASN A 48 10.37 -6.35 -9.46
CA ASN A 48 9.83 -5.86 -10.72
C ASN A 48 8.38 -5.38 -10.60
N TYR A 49 7.89 -5.09 -9.39
CA TYR A 49 6.51 -4.69 -9.16
C TYR A 49 6.34 -3.72 -7.99
N ILE A 50 5.20 -3.03 -8.00
CA ILE A 50 4.73 -2.11 -6.98
C ILE A 50 3.37 -2.59 -6.48
N VAL A 51 3.12 -2.48 -5.18
CA VAL A 51 1.80 -2.74 -4.58
C VAL A 51 1.03 -1.43 -4.49
N ILE A 52 -0.18 -1.38 -5.05
CA ILE A 52 -1.12 -0.26 -4.84
C ILE A 52 -2.25 -0.78 -3.95
N THR A 53 -2.52 -0.10 -2.83
CA THR A 53 -3.49 -0.58 -1.84
C THR A 53 -4.17 0.56 -1.08
N ASN A 54 -5.43 0.36 -0.69
CA ASN A 54 -6.12 1.16 0.33
C ASN A 54 -6.27 0.41 1.67
N ASN A 55 -5.70 -0.79 1.77
CA ASN A 55 -5.77 -1.66 2.93
C ASN A 55 -4.64 -1.32 3.92
N PRO A 56 -4.93 -0.79 5.12
CA PRO A 56 -3.89 -0.41 6.07
C PRO A 56 -3.06 -1.61 6.54
N LEU A 57 -3.67 -2.79 6.67
CA LEU A 57 -2.96 -4.03 7.04
C LEU A 57 -1.85 -4.38 6.03
N VAL A 58 -2.11 -4.16 4.75
CA VAL A 58 -1.13 -4.42 3.68
C VAL A 58 0.03 -3.44 3.78
N SER A 59 -0.27 -2.15 3.99
CA SER A 59 0.75 -1.12 4.20
C SER A 59 1.64 -1.48 5.38
N ASP A 60 1.06 -1.78 6.54
CA ASP A 60 1.80 -2.13 7.76
C ASP A 60 2.73 -3.34 7.56
N LYS A 61 2.26 -4.37 6.83
CA LYS A 61 3.05 -5.58 6.57
C LYS A 61 4.18 -5.39 5.55
N LEU A 62 4.02 -4.49 4.57
CA LEU A 62 4.88 -4.46 3.39
C LEU A 62 5.76 -3.21 3.24
N HIS A 63 5.41 -2.07 3.86
CA HIS A 63 6.07 -0.78 3.59
C HIS A 63 7.59 -0.78 3.82
N GLU A 64 8.11 -1.60 4.74
CA GLU A 64 9.55 -1.70 4.99
C GLU A 64 10.30 -2.64 4.03
N ILE A 65 9.57 -3.54 3.36
CA ILE A 65 10.15 -4.66 2.60
C ILE A 65 9.85 -4.63 1.09
N ARG A 66 8.83 -3.89 0.67
CA ARG A 66 8.39 -3.77 -0.72
C ARG A 66 7.97 -2.33 -1.03
N GLU A 67 7.98 -1.97 -2.30
CA GLU A 67 7.42 -0.69 -2.75
C GLU A 67 5.89 -0.74 -2.66
N VAL A 68 5.32 0.14 -1.82
CA VAL A 68 3.89 0.21 -1.56
C VAL A 68 3.42 1.64 -1.76
N ILE A 69 2.36 1.80 -2.57
CA ILE A 69 1.59 3.02 -2.71
C ILE A 69 0.30 2.81 -1.94
N TYR A 70 0.26 3.35 -0.73
CA TYR A 70 -0.95 3.42 0.07
C TYR A 70 -1.78 4.64 -0.34
N LYS A 71 -3.08 4.43 -0.59
CA LYS A 71 -4.02 5.52 -0.89
C LYS A 71 -5.31 5.30 -0.12
N GLU A 72 -5.63 6.22 0.79
CA GLU A 72 -6.94 6.24 1.44
C GLU A 72 -8.00 6.70 0.41
N ALA A 73 -8.65 5.72 -0.22
CA ALA A 73 -9.61 5.92 -1.29
C ALA A 73 -10.71 4.85 -1.23
N SER A 74 -11.83 5.13 -1.89
CA SER A 74 -12.85 4.12 -2.17
C SER A 74 -12.29 3.01 -3.07
N TYR A 75 -13.00 1.88 -3.15
CA TYR A 75 -12.63 0.79 -4.05
C TYR A 75 -12.47 1.28 -5.50
N GLU A 76 -13.44 2.05 -6.01
CA GLU A 76 -13.34 2.67 -7.34
C GLU A 76 -12.17 3.66 -7.46
N GLY A 77 -11.93 4.48 -6.42
CA GLY A 77 -10.82 5.43 -6.40
C GLY A 77 -9.45 4.76 -6.47
N LEU A 78 -9.31 3.58 -5.86
CA LEU A 78 -8.11 2.74 -6.00
C LEU A 78 -7.98 2.21 -7.44
N LEU A 79 -9.06 1.70 -8.03
CA LEU A 79 -9.02 1.24 -9.42
C LEU A 79 -8.68 2.36 -10.40
N ALA A 80 -9.15 3.58 -10.15
CA ALA A 80 -8.80 4.76 -10.93
C ALA A 80 -7.30 5.09 -10.84
N GLU A 81 -6.70 5.02 -9.63
CA GLU A 81 -5.25 5.17 -9.46
C GLU A 81 -4.48 4.11 -10.27
N VAL A 82 -4.90 2.84 -10.20
CA VAL A 82 -4.28 1.75 -10.97
C VAL A 82 -4.35 2.04 -12.47
N ARG A 83 -5.50 2.50 -12.98
CA ARG A 83 -5.66 2.88 -14.38
C ARG A 83 -4.72 4.01 -14.78
N ASP A 84 -4.62 5.05 -13.96
CA ASP A 84 -3.77 6.20 -14.26
C ASP A 84 -2.30 5.76 -14.35
N ARG A 85 -1.85 4.82 -13.51
CA ARG A 85 -0.53 4.19 -13.65
C ARG A 85 -0.36 3.35 -14.91
N ILE A 86 -1.41 2.62 -15.32
CA ILE A 86 -1.36 1.87 -16.59
C ILE A 86 -1.18 2.83 -17.78
N HIS A 87 -1.84 4.00 -17.76
CA HIS A 87 -1.60 5.04 -18.76
C HIS A 87 -0.17 5.62 -18.73
N GLU A 88 0.49 5.60 -17.57
CA GLU A 88 1.92 5.96 -17.45
C GLU A 88 2.88 4.86 -17.95
N GLY A 89 2.37 3.74 -18.48
CA GLY A 89 3.17 2.66 -19.04
C GLY A 89 3.42 1.48 -18.10
N HIS A 90 2.73 1.42 -16.95
CA HIS A 90 2.80 0.24 -16.07
C HIS A 90 1.91 -0.90 -16.59
N VAL A 91 2.30 -2.14 -16.28
CA VAL A 91 1.58 -3.37 -16.62
C VAL A 91 0.88 -3.92 -15.39
N LEU A 92 -0.35 -4.38 -15.55
CA LEU A 92 -1.14 -5.01 -14.49
C LEU A 92 -0.69 -6.46 -14.27
N LEU A 93 -0.30 -6.81 -13.06
CA LEU A 93 0.22 -8.15 -12.72
C LEU A 93 -0.79 -9.01 -11.96
N THR A 94 -1.76 -8.41 -11.27
CA THR A 94 -2.87 -9.12 -10.65
C THR A 94 -4.21 -8.59 -11.14
N HIS A 95 -5.20 -9.49 -11.24
CA HIS A 95 -6.53 -9.09 -11.67
C HIS A 95 -7.20 -8.21 -10.60
N PRO A 96 -7.74 -7.02 -10.93
CA PRO A 96 -8.28 -6.08 -9.93
C PRO A 96 -9.54 -6.61 -9.23
N LEU A 97 -10.33 -7.44 -9.93
CA LEU A 97 -11.48 -8.14 -9.38
C LEU A 97 -11.13 -9.54 -8.83
N SER A 98 -9.90 -9.75 -8.35
CA SER A 98 -9.54 -11.04 -7.73
C SER A 98 -10.29 -11.27 -6.43
N GLY A 99 -10.69 -12.53 -6.19
CA GLY A 99 -11.48 -12.96 -5.04
C GLY A 99 -12.97 -13.13 -5.35
N SER A 100 -13.71 -13.71 -4.40
CA SER A 100 -15.16 -13.94 -4.52
C SER A 100 -16.03 -12.83 -3.92
N VAL A 101 -15.41 -11.92 -3.15
CA VAL A 101 -16.11 -10.76 -2.57
C VAL A 101 -16.29 -9.72 -3.67
N LYS A 102 -17.52 -9.26 -3.87
CA LYS A 102 -17.83 -8.32 -4.95
C LYS A 102 -17.26 -6.93 -4.63
N PRO A 103 -16.95 -6.13 -5.65
CA PRO A 103 -16.66 -4.70 -5.45
C PRO A 103 -17.78 -4.04 -4.65
N ASN A 104 -17.41 -3.07 -3.81
CA ASN A 104 -18.33 -2.33 -2.93
C ASN A 104 -19.03 -3.18 -1.83
N GLU A 105 -18.79 -4.50 -1.77
CA GLU A 105 -19.06 -5.32 -0.57
C GLU A 105 -17.85 -5.36 0.38
N THR A 106 -16.64 -5.13 -0.14
CA THR A 106 -15.43 -4.86 0.65
C THR A 106 -14.94 -3.43 0.38
N PRO A 107 -14.50 -2.68 1.40
CA PRO A 107 -13.85 -1.39 1.19
C PRO A 107 -12.39 -1.55 0.73
N TYR A 108 -11.77 -2.71 0.94
CA TYR A 108 -10.34 -2.89 0.75
C TYR A 108 -10.00 -3.64 -0.54
N LYS A 109 -8.94 -3.16 -1.21
CA LYS A 109 -8.33 -3.82 -2.35
C LYS A 109 -6.83 -3.55 -2.42
N SER A 110 -6.10 -4.54 -2.91
CA SER A 110 -4.68 -4.44 -3.28
C SER A 110 -4.40 -5.00 -4.68
N VAL A 111 -3.57 -4.30 -5.45
CA VAL A 111 -3.23 -4.65 -6.83
C VAL A 111 -1.71 -4.59 -7.03
N LEU A 112 -1.17 -5.51 -7.82
CA LEU A 112 0.22 -5.51 -8.25
C LEU A 112 0.32 -4.94 -9.67
N ILE A 113 1.25 -4.00 -9.86
CA ILE A 113 1.63 -3.48 -11.17
C ILE A 113 3.15 -3.62 -11.36
N SER A 114 3.65 -3.60 -12.60
CA SER A 114 5.09 -3.57 -12.86
C SER A 114 5.74 -2.33 -12.25
N SER A 115 7.00 -2.43 -11.80
CA SER A 115 7.78 -1.23 -11.42
C SER A 115 8.36 -0.51 -12.63
N GLY A 116 8.70 -1.27 -13.68
CA GLY A 116 9.10 -0.72 -14.97
C GLY A 116 7.92 -0.10 -15.73
N LYS A 117 8.22 0.99 -16.47
CA LYS A 117 7.31 1.66 -17.40
C LYS A 117 7.74 1.39 -18.84
N GLY A 118 6.77 1.22 -19.74
CA GLY A 118 6.96 1.07 -21.17
C GLY A 118 5.85 1.75 -21.96
N GLU A 119 5.57 1.23 -23.16
CA GLU A 119 4.36 1.60 -23.90
C GLU A 119 3.10 1.15 -23.14
N ILE A 120 1.97 1.79 -23.43
CA ILE A 120 0.68 1.45 -22.81
C ILE A 120 0.32 0.00 -23.14
N ASP A 121 0.14 -0.84 -22.12
CA ASP A 121 -0.35 -2.21 -22.28
C ASP A 121 -1.88 -2.22 -22.45
N GLU A 122 -2.34 -2.34 -23.70
CA GLU A 122 -3.77 -2.32 -24.05
C GLU A 122 -4.58 -3.36 -23.29
N ARG A 123 -3.98 -4.53 -22.98
CA ARG A 123 -4.63 -5.58 -22.20
C ARG A 123 -4.89 -5.13 -20.77
N SER A 124 -3.88 -4.60 -20.09
CA SER A 124 -4.00 -4.03 -18.74
C SER A 124 -5.05 -2.93 -18.72
N LEU A 125 -5.04 -2.05 -19.71
CA LEU A 125 -6.00 -0.95 -19.82
C LEU A 125 -7.44 -1.48 -19.97
N SER A 126 -7.66 -2.45 -20.85
CA SER A 126 -8.96 -3.09 -21.05
C SER A 126 -9.48 -3.76 -19.76
N ILE A 127 -8.61 -4.46 -19.03
CA ILE A 127 -8.96 -5.13 -17.77
C ILE A 127 -9.34 -4.11 -16.69
N ILE A 128 -8.55 -3.06 -16.49
CA ILE A 128 -8.83 -2.09 -15.42
C ILE A 128 -10.09 -1.27 -15.71
N GLU A 129 -10.33 -0.89 -16.96
CA GLU A 129 -11.54 -0.19 -17.37
C GLU A 129 -12.78 -1.07 -17.17
N SER A 130 -12.70 -2.35 -17.55
CA SER A 130 -13.76 -3.32 -17.31
C SER A 130 -14.04 -3.51 -15.81
N ALA A 131 -12.98 -3.51 -14.98
CA ALA A 131 -13.11 -3.61 -13.53
C ALA A 131 -13.81 -2.39 -12.91
N ILE A 132 -13.46 -1.17 -13.35
CA ILE A 132 -14.12 0.08 -12.93
C ILE A 132 -15.60 0.05 -13.31
N GLN A 133 -15.91 -0.34 -14.56
CA GLN A 133 -17.30 -0.45 -15.03
C GLN A 133 -18.09 -1.50 -14.24
N ALA A 134 -17.48 -2.62 -13.87
CA ALA A 134 -18.11 -3.64 -13.03
C ALA A 134 -18.37 -3.10 -11.62
N CYS A 135 -17.41 -2.37 -11.03
CA CYS A 135 -17.52 -1.78 -9.70
C CYS A 135 -18.76 -0.87 -9.58
N ARG A 136 -19.00 -0.03 -10.60
CA ARG A 136 -20.16 0.89 -10.64
C ARG A 136 -21.52 0.20 -10.66
N LYS A 137 -21.59 -1.10 -10.93
CA LYS A 137 -22.86 -1.87 -10.93
C LYS A 137 -23.28 -2.32 -9.53
N PHE A 138 -22.39 -2.24 -8.54
CA PHE A 138 -22.65 -2.72 -7.18
C PHE A 138 -22.93 -1.55 -6.23
N GLU A 139 -23.96 -1.69 -5.41
CA GLU A 139 -24.28 -0.76 -4.32
C GLU A 139 -23.16 -0.76 -3.27
N ASP A 140 -22.83 0.43 -2.75
CA ASP A 140 -21.89 0.58 -1.65
C ASP A 140 -22.49 0.13 -0.31
N LYS A 141 -21.97 -0.98 0.22
CA LYS A 141 -22.36 -1.54 1.52
C LYS A 141 -21.33 -1.25 2.62
N THR A 142 -20.23 -0.58 2.29
CA THR A 142 -19.03 -0.53 3.13
C THR A 142 -19.18 0.32 4.40
N GLY A 143 -20.03 1.35 4.36
CA GLY A 143 -20.27 2.25 5.50
C GLY A 143 -21.05 1.65 6.67
N ARG A 144 -21.43 0.36 6.61
CA ARG A 144 -22.30 -0.30 7.62
C ARG A 144 -21.56 -1.32 8.50
N TYR A 145 -20.27 -1.51 8.28
CA TYR A 145 -19.50 -2.58 8.94
C TYR A 145 -18.94 -2.16 10.29
N SER A 146 -18.89 -3.10 11.23
CA SER A 146 -18.18 -2.93 12.50
C SER A 146 -16.67 -3.06 12.29
N ALA A 147 -15.87 -2.62 13.27
CA ALA A 147 -14.42 -2.73 13.21
C ALA A 147 -13.94 -4.17 12.95
N GLY A 148 -14.52 -5.17 13.63
CA GLY A 148 -14.15 -6.58 13.41
C GLY A 148 -14.44 -7.07 11.99
N VAL A 149 -15.57 -6.65 11.40
CA VAL A 149 -15.88 -7.01 10.00
C VAL A 149 -14.91 -6.32 9.02
N LEU A 150 -14.49 -5.09 9.32
CA LEU A 150 -13.46 -4.42 8.53
C LEU A 150 -12.12 -5.14 8.61
N GLU A 151 -11.70 -5.59 9.80
CA GLU A 151 -10.49 -6.40 10.00
C GLU A 151 -10.55 -7.71 9.19
N ASP A 152 -11.71 -8.38 9.16
CA ASP A 152 -11.91 -9.58 8.32
C ASP A 152 -11.70 -9.26 6.83
N PHE A 153 -12.26 -8.15 6.33
CA PHE A 153 -12.05 -7.72 4.95
C PHE A 153 -10.58 -7.37 4.66
N GLN A 154 -9.87 -6.76 5.62
CA GLN A 154 -8.44 -6.50 5.48
C GLN A 154 -7.66 -7.80 5.33
N LEU A 155 -8.00 -8.82 6.12
CA LEU A 155 -7.36 -10.13 6.07
C LEU A 155 -7.65 -10.86 4.75
N ILE A 156 -8.89 -10.81 4.27
CA ILE A 156 -9.27 -11.41 2.97
C ILE A 156 -8.44 -10.82 1.84
N ASP A 157 -8.36 -9.49 1.75
CA ASP A 157 -7.57 -8.83 0.71
C ASP A 157 -6.06 -9.12 0.86
N TRP A 158 -5.54 -9.15 2.10
CA TRP A 158 -4.17 -9.56 2.37
C TRP A 158 -3.87 -10.97 1.85
N THR A 159 -4.71 -11.97 2.14
CA THR A 159 -4.48 -13.35 1.70
C THR A 159 -4.53 -13.48 0.18
N LEU A 160 -5.42 -12.74 -0.50
CA LEU A 160 -5.44 -12.66 -1.96
C LEU A 160 -4.15 -12.04 -2.50
N LEU A 161 -3.70 -10.94 -1.91
CA LEU A 161 -2.45 -10.28 -2.30
C LEU A 161 -1.24 -11.18 -2.08
N GLU A 162 -1.15 -11.85 -0.94
CA GLU A 162 -0.05 -12.75 -0.57
C GLU A 162 0.15 -13.86 -1.62
N SER A 163 -0.95 -14.41 -2.16
CA SER A 163 -0.88 -15.39 -3.25
C SER A 163 -0.30 -14.80 -4.55
N GLY A 164 -0.64 -13.55 -4.87
CA GLY A 164 -0.08 -12.81 -6.01
C GLY A 164 1.39 -12.46 -5.81
N LEU A 165 1.76 -12.06 -4.59
CA LEU A 165 3.15 -11.77 -4.21
C LEU A 165 4.03 -13.02 -4.31
N ALA A 166 3.55 -14.18 -3.84
CA ALA A 166 4.27 -15.44 -3.96
C ALA A 166 4.48 -15.83 -5.42
N SER A 167 3.47 -15.60 -6.27
CA SER A 167 3.58 -15.83 -7.71
C SER A 167 4.57 -14.87 -8.37
N ALA A 168 4.56 -13.59 -8.01
CA ALA A 168 5.47 -12.58 -8.56
C ALA A 168 6.92 -12.75 -8.08
N ASP A 169 7.13 -13.28 -6.87
CA ASP A 169 8.46 -13.53 -6.30
C ASP A 169 9.10 -14.84 -6.82
N ALA A 170 8.33 -15.71 -7.49
CA ALA A 170 8.80 -16.99 -8.03
C ALA A 170 9.44 -16.89 -9.43
N TRP A 171 9.36 -15.72 -10.07
CA TRP A 171 9.85 -15.43 -11.42
C TRP A 171 10.99 -14.42 -11.36
#